data_AF-A0A4Y2HLG7-F1
#
_entry.id   AF-A0A4Y2HLG7-F1
#
_cell.length_a   1.000
_cell.length_b   1.000
_cell.length_c   1.000
_cell.angle_alpha   90.00
_cell.angle_beta   90.00
_cell.angle_gamma   90.00
#
_symmetry.space_group_name_H-M   'P 1'
#
loop_
_entity.id
_entity.type
_entity.pdbx_description
1 polymer ?
#
loop_
_entity_poly.entity_id
_entity_poly.type
_entity_poly.pdbx_seq_one_letter_code
_entity_poly.pdbx_strand_id
1 'polypeptide(L)'
;MGNERADLLAKEASNRDLIDVQFTCSKAQIRNINNKTLTKNWQCRWMQSKNGKWTRLIYPEINMSRLSADFYYNQIITEHGIFGAFQNRKLGKDCKCQCGEDETIKHVIMECPVWAQQRGKLPKSW
;
A
#
# COMPACT_ATOMS: atom_id res chain seq x y z
N MET A 1 -4.61 -22.19 -60.86
CA MET A 1 -3.28 -22.25 -60.22
C MET A 1 -3.54 -22.43 -58.72
N GLY A 2 -3.32 -23.64 -58.22
CA GLY A 2 -3.98 -24.18 -57.03
C GLY A 2 -3.20 -24.00 -55.72
N ASN A 3 -3.93 -24.12 -54.60
CA ASN A 3 -3.44 -24.03 -53.22
C ASN A 3 -2.55 -25.20 -52.78
N GLU A 4 -2.11 -26.07 -53.69
CA GLU A 4 -1.46 -27.36 -53.38
C GLU A 4 -0.23 -27.18 -52.47
N ARG A 5 0.54 -26.12 -52.70
CA ARG A 5 1.68 -25.74 -51.85
C ARG A 5 1.25 -25.27 -50.46
N ALA A 6 0.11 -24.59 -50.35
CA ALA A 6 -0.44 -24.18 -49.06
C ALA A 6 -0.98 -25.39 -48.27
N ASP A 7 -1.63 -26.35 -48.94
CA ASP A 7 -2.15 -27.55 -48.29
C ASP A 7 -1.05 -28.50 -47.79
N LEU A 8 0.05 -28.61 -48.54
CA LEU A 8 1.26 -29.33 -48.08
C LEU A 8 1.83 -28.71 -46.81
N LEU A 9 2.00 -27.38 -46.79
CA LEU A 9 2.51 -26.66 -45.62
C LEU A 9 1.56 -26.76 -44.42
N ALA A 10 0.24 -26.73 -44.63
CA ALA A 10 -0.75 -26.89 -43.56
C ALA A 10 -0.71 -28.30 -42.94
N LYS A 11 -0.55 -29.35 -43.76
CA LYS A 11 -0.39 -30.74 -43.29
C LYS A 11 0.92 -30.96 -42.55
N GLU A 12 2.02 -30.36 -43.02
CA GLU A 12 3.29 -30.42 -42.29
C GLU A 12 3.19 -29.72 -40.93
N ALA A 13 2.51 -28.57 -40.86
CA ALA A 13 2.29 -27.85 -39.61
C ALA A 13 1.38 -28.63 -38.63
N SER A 14 0.34 -29.33 -39.12
CA SER A 14 -0.56 -30.12 -38.26
C SER A 14 0.10 -31.33 -37.60
N ASN A 15 1.21 -31.80 -38.16
CA ASN A 15 1.97 -32.94 -37.65
C ASN A 15 3.07 -32.55 -36.66
N ARG A 16 3.24 -31.26 -36.35
CA ARG A 16 4.20 -30.79 -35.34
C ARG A 16 3.55 -30.83 -33.96
N ASP A 17 4.28 -31.38 -32.98
CA ASP A 17 3.84 -31.43 -31.58
C ASP A 17 3.87 -30.06 -30.88
N LEU A 18 4.59 -29.09 -31.47
CA LEU A 18 4.79 -27.75 -30.93
C LEU A 18 4.20 -26.69 -31.85
N ILE A 19 3.47 -25.73 -31.25
CA ILE A 19 2.92 -24.57 -31.95
C ILE A 19 4.07 -23.62 -32.31
N ASP A 20 4.26 -23.34 -33.60
CA ASP A 20 5.32 -22.45 -34.12
C ASP A 20 5.12 -20.95 -33.75
N VAL A 21 3.97 -20.59 -33.16
CA VAL A 21 3.65 -19.20 -32.79
C VAL A 21 4.00 -18.94 -31.33
N GLN A 22 5.10 -18.20 -31.11
CA GLN A 22 5.32 -17.51 -29.84
C GLN A 22 4.42 -16.27 -29.78
N PHE A 23 3.37 -16.34 -28.98
CA PHE A 23 2.64 -15.13 -28.58
C PHE A 23 3.54 -14.31 -27.67
N THR A 24 4.01 -13.17 -28.17
CA THR A 24 4.67 -12.19 -27.31
C THR A 24 3.63 -11.61 -26.36
N CYS A 25 3.99 -11.50 -25.08
CA CYS A 25 3.13 -10.84 -24.10
C CYS A 25 2.78 -9.44 -24.61
N SER A 26 1.50 -9.11 -24.65
CA SER A 26 1.08 -7.74 -24.94
C SER A 26 1.67 -6.77 -23.91
N LYS A 27 1.83 -5.51 -24.30
CA LYS A 27 2.27 -4.44 -23.38
C LYS A 27 1.40 -4.37 -22.12
N ALA A 28 0.10 -4.66 -22.24
CA ALA A 28 -0.83 -4.72 -21.11
C ALA A 28 -0.55 -5.91 -20.17
N GLN A 29 -0.30 -7.09 -20.71
CA GLN A 29 0.07 -8.28 -19.90
C GLN A 29 1.37 -8.04 -19.15
N ILE A 30 2.41 -7.52 -19.82
CA ILE A 30 3.69 -7.18 -19.19
C ILE A 30 3.47 -6.17 -18.05
N ARG A 31 2.69 -5.11 -18.30
CA ARG A 31 2.36 -4.11 -17.29
C ARG A 31 1.65 -4.72 -16.08
N ASN A 32 0.67 -5.59 -16.31
CA ASN A 32 -0.08 -6.25 -15.24
C ASN A 32 0.81 -7.17 -14.39
N ILE A 33 1.69 -7.94 -15.03
CA ILE A 33 2.68 -8.78 -14.33
C ILE A 33 3.62 -7.90 -13.50
N ASN A 34 4.15 -6.84 -14.09
CA ASN A 34 5.05 -5.92 -13.40
C ASN A 34 4.36 -5.25 -12.21
N ASN A 35 3.12 -4.78 -12.37
CA ASN A 35 2.34 -4.19 -11.28
C ASN A 35 2.12 -5.18 -10.14
N LYS A 36 1.73 -6.43 -10.43
CA LYS A 36 1.57 -7.48 -9.40
C LYS A 36 2.88 -7.74 -8.65
N THR A 37 4.00 -7.85 -9.37
CA THR A 37 5.32 -8.07 -8.77
C THR A 37 5.75 -6.88 -7.91
N LEU A 38 5.56 -5.65 -8.40
CA LEU A 38 5.86 -4.43 -7.67
C LEU A 38 5.03 -4.33 -6.39
N THR A 39 3.71 -4.54 -6.48
CA THR A 39 2.82 -4.52 -5.31
C THR A 39 3.26 -5.54 -4.27
N LYS A 40 3.55 -6.78 -4.67
CA LYS A 40 4.03 -7.82 -3.74
C LYS A 40 5.33 -7.40 -3.03
N ASN A 41 6.31 -6.91 -3.80
CA ASN A 41 7.60 -6.49 -3.25
C ASN A 41 7.47 -5.29 -2.30
N TRP A 42 6.63 -4.31 -2.66
CA TRP A 42 6.33 -3.17 -1.81
C TRP A 42 5.61 -3.59 -0.53
N GLN A 43 4.67 -4.52 -0.60
CA GLN A 43 3.98 -5.04 0.58
C GLN A 43 4.96 -5.74 1.52
N CYS A 44 5.87 -6.56 0.99
CA CYS A 44 6.91 -7.20 1.81
C CYS A 44 7.81 -6.18 2.51
N ARG A 45 8.29 -5.17 1.76
CA ARG A 45 9.09 -4.07 2.34
C ARG A 45 8.31 -3.27 3.38
N TRP A 46 7.02 -3.03 3.12
CA TRP A 46 6.15 -2.34 4.04
C TRP A 46 6.07 -3.08 5.36
N MET A 47 5.73 -4.37 5.34
CA MET A 47 5.63 -5.20 6.53
C MET A 47 6.94 -5.35 7.31
N GLN A 48 8.08 -5.30 6.63
CA GLN A 48 9.41 -5.46 7.25
C GLN A 48 10.05 -4.14 7.70
N SER A 49 9.48 -2.99 7.31
CA SER A 49 10.06 -1.69 7.66
C SER A 49 10.03 -1.45 9.17
N LYS A 50 11.11 -0.88 9.71
CA LYS A 50 11.19 -0.43 11.11
C LYS A 50 10.41 0.88 11.36
N ASN A 51 10.17 1.64 10.30
CA ASN A 51 9.52 2.95 10.31
C ASN A 51 8.03 2.84 9.97
N GLY A 52 7.24 3.85 10.37
CA GLY A 52 5.83 3.94 10.02
C GLY A 52 4.95 2.92 10.73
N LYS A 53 5.32 2.48 11.95
CA LYS A 53 4.54 1.52 12.74
C LYS A 53 3.09 1.98 12.92
N TRP A 54 2.87 3.26 13.20
CA TRP A 54 1.54 3.84 13.32
C TRP A 54 0.77 3.81 11.99
N THR A 55 1.37 4.31 10.91
CA THR A 55 0.76 4.26 9.57
C THR A 55 0.41 2.83 9.16
N ARG A 56 1.22 1.82 9.52
CA ARG A 56 0.96 0.40 9.24
C ARG A 56 -0.19 -0.17 10.05
N LEU A 57 -0.41 0.34 11.27
CA LEU A 57 -1.57 -0.05 12.06
C LEU A 57 -2.88 0.38 11.38
N ILE A 58 -2.87 1.56 10.73
CA ILE A 58 -4.02 2.07 9.98
C ILE A 58 -4.12 1.41 8.60
N TYR A 59 -3.01 1.32 7.87
CA TYR A 59 -2.90 0.78 6.52
C TYR A 59 -1.94 -0.42 6.49
N PRO A 60 -2.40 -1.62 6.88
CA PRO A 60 -1.57 -2.82 6.87
C PRO A 60 -1.22 -3.26 5.45
N GLU A 61 -2.11 -3.01 4.49
CA GLU A 61 -1.90 -3.27 3.08
C GLU A 61 -1.56 -1.99 2.32
N ILE A 62 -0.61 -2.09 1.40
CA ILE A 62 -0.31 -1.00 0.48
C ILE A 62 -1.47 -0.82 -0.49
N ASN A 63 -1.77 0.43 -0.80
CA ASN A 63 -2.71 0.77 -1.83
C ASN A 63 -2.03 1.70 -2.85
N MET A 64 -2.20 1.39 -4.13
CA MET A 64 -1.66 2.19 -5.23
C MET A 64 -2.59 3.35 -5.62
N SER A 65 -3.83 3.36 -5.12
CA SER A 65 -4.73 4.50 -5.28
C SER A 65 -4.28 5.65 -4.40
N ARG A 66 -4.40 6.87 -4.92
CA ARG A 66 -4.12 8.08 -4.15
C ARG A 66 -5.09 8.18 -2.98
N LEU A 67 -4.55 8.28 -1.76
CA LEU A 67 -5.32 8.68 -0.60
C LEU A 67 -5.70 10.15 -0.76
N SER A 68 -7.00 10.44 -0.86
CA SER A 68 -7.52 11.80 -0.76
C SER A 68 -7.78 12.08 0.71
N ALA A 69 -6.99 12.99 1.28
CA ALA A 69 -6.90 13.24 2.70
C ALA A 69 -6.77 14.73 2.94
N ASP A 70 -7.48 15.27 3.93
CA ASP A 70 -7.27 16.65 4.37
C ASP A 70 -5.96 16.81 5.17
N PHE A 71 -5.63 18.05 5.51
CA PHE A 71 -4.41 18.39 6.24
C PHE A 71 -4.30 17.67 7.59
N TYR A 72 -5.39 17.63 8.37
CA TYR A 72 -5.40 17.05 9.71
C TYR A 72 -5.32 15.53 9.65
N TYR A 73 -6.04 14.91 8.71
CA TYR A 73 -6.01 13.48 8.49
C TYR A 73 -4.62 12.99 8.08
N ASN A 74 -3.92 13.74 7.20
CA ASN A 74 -2.54 13.43 6.85
C ASN A 74 -1.59 13.51 8.05
N GLN A 75 -1.74 14.51 8.92
CA GLN A 75 -0.95 14.60 10.16
C GLN A 75 -1.19 13.39 11.06
N ILE A 76 -2.46 12.97 11.19
CA ILE A 76 -2.82 11.79 11.97
C ILE A 76 -2.17 10.54 11.37
N ILE A 77 -2.31 10.27 10.07
CA ILE A 77 -1.77 9.03 9.49
C ILE A 77 -0.23 8.98 9.56
N THR A 78 0.42 10.11 9.33
CA THR A 78 1.89 10.18 9.22
C THR A 78 2.61 10.33 10.55
N GLU A 79 1.88 10.36 11.67
CA GLU A 79 2.47 10.60 12.99
C GLU A 79 3.19 11.95 13.09
N HIS A 80 2.60 12.97 12.46
CA HIS A 80 3.18 14.31 12.29
C HIS A 80 2.32 15.40 12.93
N GLY A 81 2.87 16.61 12.98
CA GLY A 81 2.13 17.82 13.33
C GLY A 81 2.20 18.16 14.81
N ILE A 82 1.05 18.32 15.45
CA ILE A 82 0.95 18.90 16.80
C ILE A 82 1.22 17.90 17.94
N PHE A 83 1.44 16.62 17.66
CA PHE A 83 1.63 15.62 18.71
C PHE A 83 3.01 15.76 19.37
N GLY A 84 3.04 15.76 20.70
CA GLY A 84 4.23 15.95 21.51
C GLY A 84 5.40 15.04 21.12
N ALA A 85 5.15 13.75 20.86
CA ALA A 85 6.20 12.83 20.42
C ALA A 85 6.87 13.26 19.10
N PHE A 86 6.09 13.80 18.15
CA PHE A 86 6.65 14.32 16.90
C PHE A 86 7.38 15.65 17.11
N GLN A 87 6.77 16.58 17.86
CA GLN A 87 7.36 17.87 18.17
C GLN A 87 8.66 17.74 18.96
N ASN A 88 8.77 16.77 19.87
CA ASN A 88 10.00 16.45 20.57
C ASN A 88 11.10 15.99 19.60
N ARG A 89 10.80 15.02 18.72
CA ARG A 89 11.77 14.51 17.73
C ARG A 89 12.25 15.57 16.75
N LYS A 90 11.41 16.54 16.38
CA LYS A 90 11.72 17.55 15.35
C LYS A 90 12.21 18.88 15.90
N LEU A 91 11.69 19.29 17.06
CA LEU A 91 11.86 20.64 17.61
C LEU A 91 12.37 20.62 19.07
N GLY A 92 12.58 19.46 19.69
CA GLY A 92 13.08 19.33 21.06
C GLY A 92 12.08 19.76 22.15
N LYS A 93 10.79 19.89 21.82
CA LYS A 93 9.73 20.23 22.78
C LYS A 93 9.41 19.08 23.72
N ASP A 94 8.70 19.37 24.81
CA ASP A 94 8.19 18.33 25.68
C ASP A 94 7.23 17.38 24.92
N CYS A 95 7.35 16.08 25.19
CA CYS A 95 6.51 15.05 24.61
C CYS A 95 5.33 14.66 25.49
N LYS A 96 5.21 15.20 26.72
CA LYS A 96 4.19 14.74 27.67
C LYS A 96 2.78 15.16 27.30
N CYS A 97 1.86 14.18 27.37
CA CYS A 97 0.44 14.40 27.36
C CYS A 97 -0.03 14.88 28.74
N GLN A 98 -1.23 15.47 28.81
CA GLN A 98 -1.85 15.91 30.06
C GLN A 98 -2.04 14.79 31.09
N CYS A 99 -2.08 13.52 30.65
CA CYS A 99 -2.15 12.38 31.56
C CYS A 99 -0.78 11.88 32.05
N GLY A 100 0.33 12.51 31.66
CA GLY A 100 1.69 12.17 32.08
C GLY A 100 2.46 11.18 31.18
N GLU A 101 1.77 10.51 30.26
CA GLU A 101 2.39 9.61 29.27
C GLU A 101 2.96 10.39 28.07
N ASP A 102 3.79 9.74 27.25
CA ASP A 102 4.25 10.33 26.00
C ASP A 102 3.10 10.49 24.99
N GLU A 103 2.92 11.71 24.49
CA GLU A 103 1.88 12.09 23.55
C GLU A 103 2.19 11.61 22.12
N THR A 104 2.03 10.29 21.94
CA THR A 104 1.96 9.68 20.61
C THR A 104 0.55 9.76 20.06
N ILE A 105 0.39 9.66 18.74
CA ILE A 105 -0.95 9.61 18.13
C ILE A 105 -1.74 8.40 18.63
N LYS A 106 -1.08 7.23 18.71
CA LYS A 106 -1.67 6.02 19.27
C LYS A 106 -2.22 6.26 20.66
N HIS A 107 -1.44 6.93 21.51
CA HIS A 107 -1.87 7.28 22.84
C HIS A 107 -3.12 8.17 22.80
N VAL A 108 -3.09 9.30 22.09
CA VAL A 108 -4.23 10.23 22.02
C VAL A 108 -5.49 9.57 21.45
N ILE A 109 -5.36 8.84 20.34
CA ILE A 109 -6.47 8.29 19.55
C ILE A 109 -6.98 6.95 20.10
N MET A 110 -6.23 6.22 20.92
CA MET A 110 -6.67 4.90 21.38
C MET A 110 -6.60 4.68 22.91
N GLU A 111 -5.68 5.32 23.63
CA GLU A 111 -5.31 4.87 24.98
C GLU A 111 -5.56 5.94 26.06
N CYS A 112 -5.42 7.22 25.71
CA CYS A 112 -5.36 8.32 26.68
C CYS A 112 -6.66 8.47 27.46
N PRO A 113 -6.67 8.42 28.79
CA PRO A 113 -7.89 8.57 29.57
C PRO A 113 -8.52 9.96 29.44
N VAL A 114 -7.70 11.02 29.28
CA VAL A 114 -8.17 12.41 29.14
C VAL A 114 -9.05 12.58 27.89
N TRP A 115 -8.70 11.89 26.81
CA TRP A 115 -9.41 11.98 25.53
C TRP A 115 -10.51 10.92 25.37
N ALA A 116 -10.78 10.09 26.39
CA ALA A 116 -11.70 8.96 26.27
C ALA A 116 -13.14 9.38 25.91
N GLN A 117 -13.62 10.50 26.46
CA GLN A 117 -14.97 11.01 26.17
C GLN A 117 -15.09 11.44 24.70
N GLN A 118 -14.09 12.15 24.17
CA GLN A 118 -14.06 12.63 22.80
C GLN A 118 -13.98 11.45 21.83
N ARG A 119 -13.18 10.42 22.14
CA ARG A 119 -13.14 9.18 21.35
C ARG A 119 -14.47 8.47 21.29
N GLY A 120 -15.22 8.46 22.39
CA GLY A 120 -16.57 7.88 22.43
C GLY A 120 -17.57 8.55 21.47
N LYS A 121 -17.28 9.78 21.03
CA LYS A 121 -18.09 10.52 20.03
C LYS A 121 -17.67 10.25 18.59
N LEU A 122 -16.53 9.60 18.36
CA LEU A 122 -16.11 9.24 17.02
C LEU A 122 -17.06 8.17 16.45
N PRO A 123 -17.38 8.22 15.15
CA PRO A 123 -18.13 7.16 14.50
C PRO A 123 -17.45 5.80 14.75
N LYS A 124 -18.23 4.82 15.22
CA LYS A 124 -17.72 3.46 15.47
C LYS A 124 -17.48 2.67 14.17
N SER A 125 -17.89 3.23 13.04
CA SER A 125 -17.63 2.72 11.69
C SER A 125 -16.70 3.70 10.96
N TRP A 126 -15.51 3.22 10.62
CA TRP A 126 -14.61 3.83 9.64
C TRP A 126 -14.77 3.12 8.30
#